data_AF-A0A3C1SAT4-F1
#
_entry.id   AF-A0A3C1SAT4-F1
#
_cell.length_a   1.000
_cell.length_b   1.000
_cell.length_c   1.000
_cell.angle_alpha   90.00
_cell.angle_beta   90.00
_cell.angle_gamma   90.00
#
_symmetry.space_group_name_H-M   'P 1'
#
loop_
_entity.id
_entity.type
_entity.pdbx_description
1 polymer ?
#
loop_
_entity_poly.entity_id
_entity_poly.type
_entity_poly.pdbx_seq_one_letter_code
_entity_poly.pdbx_strand_id
1 'polypeptide(L)'
;MDRSGRTQRIERKKGKTMTPQEEKQISEWNAGLSGEIQIQLMITEDDRTKEFRAFCDILSGLAPNVRIKREKEEGRPGMKIGKNVYYHAIPLGMELSPFLEILAMPKSLAETQISMPADLKLYVSQHCPFCPQAVRQLAPIALANELVRLIVIDGGLFPEMTEKDDVQSAPTLLLEDMFRWSGSMPIAEILTTISDRDPAKLGAASLENMLSEGKAFKLSQMMLDHKLVFPAFFDLLTHAKWQIRLGAMAAAEEIIDKDKSLAEAMIAPLWEKFEKADDQIKGDILYVFGQIGSADAHAKVKHVLNGEYSEQVREAAEDAMI
;
A
#
# COMPACT_ATOMS: atom_id res chain seq x y z
N MET A 1 32.69 -29.65 17.06
CA MET A 1 31.84 -28.99 18.07
C MET A 1 31.27 -27.74 17.44
N ASP A 2 30.07 -27.80 16.87
CA ASP A 2 29.33 -26.61 16.47
C ASP A 2 27.94 -26.71 17.11
N ARG A 3 27.82 -26.11 18.29
CA ARG A 3 26.59 -26.07 19.10
C ARG A 3 25.79 -24.79 18.84
N SER A 4 26.23 -23.93 17.92
CA SER A 4 25.63 -22.61 17.69
C SER A 4 24.40 -22.65 16.77
N GLY A 5 24.39 -23.52 15.76
CA GLY A 5 23.29 -23.65 14.80
C GLY A 5 22.05 -24.41 15.28
N ARG A 6 22.09 -25.06 16.45
CA ARG A 6 20.93 -25.79 17.01
C ARG A 6 20.01 -24.89 17.83
N THR A 7 20.54 -23.84 18.45
CA THR A 7 19.77 -23.02 19.40
C THR A 7 18.77 -22.10 18.68
N GLN A 8 19.12 -21.56 17.51
CA GLN A 8 18.18 -20.74 16.71
C GLN A 8 17.04 -21.52 16.05
N ARG A 9 17.18 -22.85 15.87
CA ARG A 9 16.11 -23.71 15.32
C ARG A 9 15.10 -24.16 16.38
N ILE A 10 15.42 -24.00 17.68
CA ILE A 10 14.59 -24.49 18.80
C ILE A 10 13.60 -23.42 19.29
N GLU A 11 13.82 -22.13 19.02
CA GLU A 11 12.86 -21.06 19.40
C GLU A 11 11.61 -20.98 18.51
N ARG A 12 11.62 -21.60 17.31
CA ARG A 12 10.45 -21.63 16.41
C ARG A 12 9.31 -22.57 16.85
N LYS A 13 9.37 -23.14 18.07
CA LYS A 13 8.45 -24.22 18.52
C LYS A 13 7.66 -23.98 19.80
N LYS A 14 7.62 -22.77 20.34
CA LYS A 14 6.57 -22.38 21.29
C LYS A 14 5.58 -21.51 20.52
N GLY A 15 4.37 -22.03 20.29
CA GLY A 15 3.27 -21.20 19.80
C GLY A 15 3.20 -19.94 20.67
N LYS A 16 3.17 -18.76 20.04
CA LYS A 16 3.11 -17.48 20.77
C LYS A 16 1.86 -17.48 21.64
N THR A 17 2.06 -17.58 22.94
CA THR A 17 0.99 -17.48 23.94
C THR A 17 0.76 -16.02 24.28
N MET A 18 -0.50 -15.66 24.53
CA MET A 18 -0.88 -14.34 25.04
C MET A 18 -0.13 -14.03 26.35
N THR A 19 0.27 -12.78 26.52
CA THR A 19 0.95 -12.27 27.71
C THR A 19 -0.06 -11.84 28.78
N PRO A 20 0.31 -11.83 30.08
CA PRO A 20 -0.61 -11.38 31.14
C PRO A 20 -1.14 -9.95 30.94
N GLN A 21 -0.36 -9.08 30.27
CA GLN A 21 -0.80 -7.72 29.95
C GLN A 21 -1.91 -7.73 28.89
N GLU A 22 -1.78 -8.56 27.86
CA GLU A 22 -2.80 -8.72 26.82
C GLU A 22 -4.07 -9.37 27.39
N GLU A 23 -3.93 -10.35 28.28
CA GLU A 23 -5.07 -10.98 28.95
C GLU A 23 -5.87 -9.96 29.78
N LYS A 24 -5.14 -9.12 30.54
CA LYS A 24 -5.72 -8.01 31.31
C LYS A 24 -6.44 -7.02 30.38
N GLN A 25 -5.79 -6.63 29.28
CA GLN A 25 -6.36 -5.71 28.30
C GLN A 25 -7.70 -6.22 27.72
N ILE A 26 -7.77 -7.51 27.36
CA ILE A 26 -9.01 -8.13 26.85
C ILE A 26 -10.11 -8.13 27.92
N SER A 27 -9.76 -8.47 29.16
CA SER A 27 -10.72 -8.53 30.27
C SER A 27 -11.31 -7.15 30.57
N GLU A 28 -10.48 -6.11 30.61
CA GLU A 28 -10.89 -4.72 30.81
C GLU A 28 -11.74 -4.21 29.63
N TRP A 29 -11.33 -4.49 28.40
CA TRP A 29 -12.10 -4.16 27.20
C TRP A 29 -13.49 -4.81 27.23
N ASN A 30 -13.58 -6.10 27.56
CA ASN A 30 -14.85 -6.82 27.63
C ASN A 30 -15.81 -6.22 28.66
N ALA A 31 -15.29 -5.76 29.81
CA ALA A 31 -16.08 -5.12 30.86
C ALA A 31 -16.73 -3.80 30.40
N GLY A 32 -16.14 -3.13 29.39
CA GLY A 32 -16.65 -1.91 28.80
C GLY A 32 -17.63 -2.11 27.64
N LEU A 33 -17.91 -3.36 27.23
CA LEU A 33 -18.80 -3.62 26.10
C LEU A 33 -20.26 -3.33 26.44
N SER A 34 -20.95 -2.63 25.53
CA SER A 34 -22.38 -2.29 25.65
C SER A 34 -23.32 -3.40 25.17
N GLY A 35 -22.79 -4.46 24.56
CA GLY A 35 -23.56 -5.56 24.02
C GLY A 35 -22.69 -6.75 23.64
N GLU A 36 -23.35 -7.82 23.18
CA GLU A 36 -22.70 -9.04 22.73
C GLU A 36 -22.06 -8.84 21.35
N ILE A 37 -20.84 -9.33 21.18
CA ILE A 37 -20.11 -9.32 19.91
C ILE A 37 -20.03 -10.75 19.39
N GLN A 38 -20.38 -10.94 18.13
CA GLN A 38 -20.16 -12.22 17.44
C GLN A 38 -19.01 -12.13 16.44
N ILE A 39 -18.09 -13.08 16.53
CA ILE A 39 -17.04 -13.36 15.55
C ILE A 39 -17.16 -14.79 15.03
N GLN A 40 -16.74 -15.02 13.79
CA GLN A 40 -16.70 -16.35 13.18
C GLN A 40 -15.26 -16.82 13.06
N LEU A 41 -14.94 -17.96 13.68
CA LEU A 41 -13.70 -18.68 13.46
C LEU A 41 -13.86 -19.57 12.22
N MET A 42 -13.06 -19.29 11.20
CA MET A 42 -12.97 -20.06 9.96
C MET A 42 -12.01 -21.24 10.18
N ILE A 43 -12.57 -22.44 10.29
CA ILE A 43 -11.85 -23.70 10.47
C ILE A 43 -11.61 -24.32 9.10
N THR A 44 -10.35 -24.52 8.75
CA THR A 44 -9.94 -25.09 7.46
C THR A 44 -9.06 -26.32 7.66
N GLU A 45 -8.68 -26.99 6.58
CA GLU A 45 -7.70 -28.09 6.61
C GLU A 45 -6.25 -27.61 6.81
N ASP A 46 -6.02 -26.29 6.78
CA ASP A 46 -4.71 -25.71 7.03
C ASP A 46 -4.28 -25.90 8.48
N ASP A 47 -3.02 -26.33 8.68
CA ASP A 47 -2.45 -26.57 10.01
C ASP A 47 -2.48 -25.33 10.91
N ARG A 48 -2.40 -24.13 10.32
CA ARG A 48 -2.46 -22.83 11.02
C ARG A 48 -3.80 -22.60 11.74
N THR A 49 -4.82 -23.40 11.44
CA THR A 49 -6.11 -23.39 12.15
C THR A 49 -5.94 -23.59 13.66
N LYS A 50 -4.89 -24.31 14.08
CA LYS A 50 -4.60 -24.58 15.51
C LYS A 50 -4.32 -23.31 16.28
N GLU A 51 -3.57 -22.37 15.69
CA GLU A 51 -3.23 -21.08 16.27
C GLU A 51 -4.47 -20.18 16.41
N PHE A 52 -5.33 -20.14 15.38
CA PHE A 52 -6.58 -19.37 15.45
C PHE A 52 -7.56 -19.94 16.48
N ARG A 53 -7.66 -21.28 16.59
CA ARG A 53 -8.44 -21.94 17.65
C ARG A 53 -7.93 -21.56 19.03
N ALA A 54 -6.62 -21.69 19.26
CA ALA A 54 -6.00 -21.37 20.54
C ALA A 54 -6.26 -19.91 20.94
N PHE A 55 -6.08 -18.97 20.02
CA PHE A 55 -6.38 -17.56 20.27
C PHE A 55 -7.86 -17.33 20.61
N CYS A 56 -8.77 -17.90 19.82
CA CYS A 56 -10.22 -17.79 20.03
C CYS A 56 -10.64 -18.39 21.39
N ASP A 57 -10.11 -19.55 21.76
CA ASP A 57 -10.45 -20.19 23.03
C ASP A 57 -10.05 -19.31 24.22
N ILE A 58 -8.84 -18.72 24.19
CA ILE A 58 -8.38 -17.75 25.19
C ILE A 58 -9.28 -16.49 25.20
N LEU A 59 -9.55 -15.91 24.03
CA LEU A 59 -10.40 -14.72 23.90
C LEU A 59 -11.79 -14.95 24.52
N SER A 60 -12.43 -16.08 24.20
CA SER A 60 -13.76 -16.40 24.75
C SER A 60 -13.76 -16.66 26.26
N GLY A 61 -12.64 -17.13 26.82
CA GLY A 61 -12.48 -17.32 28.26
C GLY A 61 -12.33 -16.00 29.04
N LEU A 62 -11.68 -15.00 28.42
CA LEU A 62 -11.44 -13.69 29.03
C LEU A 62 -12.54 -12.66 28.73
N ALA A 63 -13.24 -12.84 27.61
CA ALA A 63 -14.27 -11.93 27.12
C ALA A 63 -15.63 -12.64 26.99
N PRO A 64 -16.39 -12.82 28.09
CA PRO A 64 -17.68 -13.52 28.06
C PRO A 64 -18.76 -12.87 27.18
N ASN A 65 -18.62 -11.59 26.83
CA ASN A 65 -19.54 -10.91 25.90
C ASN A 65 -19.17 -11.16 24.42
N VAL A 66 -18.10 -11.93 24.14
CA VAL A 66 -17.68 -12.31 22.79
C VAL A 66 -18.07 -13.75 22.50
N ARG A 67 -19.02 -13.95 21.58
CA ARG A 67 -19.38 -15.27 21.05
C ARG A 67 -18.56 -15.62 19.82
N ILE A 68 -17.94 -16.79 19.86
CA ILE A 68 -17.17 -17.35 18.75
C ILE A 68 -17.98 -18.45 18.08
N LYS A 69 -18.50 -18.15 16.90
CA LYS A 69 -19.14 -19.14 16.02
C LYS A 69 -18.05 -19.88 15.26
N ARG A 70 -18.03 -21.21 15.33
CA ARG A 70 -17.03 -22.05 14.67
C ARG A 70 -17.64 -22.64 13.41
N GLU A 71 -17.09 -22.32 12.25
CA GLU A 71 -17.59 -22.81 10.95
C GLU A 71 -16.46 -23.47 10.16
N LYS A 72 -16.78 -24.58 9.50
CA LYS A 72 -15.85 -25.21 8.55
C LYS A 72 -15.94 -24.47 7.22
N GLU A 73 -14.79 -24.08 6.69
CA GLU A 73 -14.67 -23.38 5.41
C GLU A 73 -13.51 -23.94 4.59
N GLU A 74 -13.52 -23.65 3.30
CA GLU A 74 -12.40 -23.92 2.41
C GLU A 74 -11.40 -22.75 2.43
N GLY A 75 -10.15 -23.02 2.06
CA GLY A 75 -9.13 -21.99 1.93
C GLY A 75 -8.33 -21.75 3.22
N ARG A 76 -8.13 -20.48 3.58
CA ARG A 76 -7.22 -20.09 4.68
C ARG A 76 -7.98 -19.93 6.00
N PRO A 77 -7.38 -20.33 7.13
CA PRO A 77 -7.99 -20.16 8.44
C PRO A 77 -7.89 -18.70 8.86
N GLY A 78 -8.80 -18.29 9.73
CA GLY A 78 -8.86 -16.91 10.20
C GLY A 78 -10.10 -16.62 11.01
N MET A 79 -10.32 -15.34 11.26
CA MET A 79 -11.55 -14.85 11.89
C MET A 79 -12.31 -13.96 10.90
N LYS A 80 -13.62 -14.08 10.87
CA LYS A 80 -14.51 -13.19 10.13
C LYS A 80 -15.25 -12.28 11.10
N ILE A 81 -15.16 -10.98 10.85
CA ILE A 81 -15.78 -9.92 11.63
C ILE A 81 -16.82 -9.23 10.75
N GLY A 82 -18.07 -9.18 11.22
CA GLY A 82 -19.16 -8.67 10.38
C GLY A 82 -19.38 -9.59 9.18
N LYS A 83 -19.64 -9.02 8.01
CA LYS A 83 -19.91 -9.80 6.78
C LYS A 83 -18.73 -9.87 5.83
N ASN A 84 -17.78 -8.95 5.96
CA ASN A 84 -16.82 -8.61 4.90
C ASN A 84 -15.41 -8.27 5.41
N VAL A 85 -15.12 -8.37 6.72
CA VAL A 85 -13.76 -8.26 7.25
C VAL A 85 -13.23 -9.66 7.58
N TYR A 86 -12.13 -10.05 6.94
CA TYR A 86 -11.44 -11.33 7.09
C TYR A 86 -10.07 -11.09 7.72
N TYR A 87 -9.79 -11.75 8.83
CA TYR A 87 -8.58 -11.63 9.62
C TYR A 87 -7.78 -12.93 9.51
N HIS A 88 -6.85 -12.98 8.56
CA HIS A 88 -5.80 -13.98 8.43
C HIS A 88 -4.54 -13.52 9.19
N ALA A 89 -4.74 -13.16 10.46
CA ALA A 89 -3.70 -12.70 11.36
C ALA A 89 -4.09 -13.05 12.80
N ILE A 90 -3.10 -13.34 13.65
CA ILE A 90 -3.31 -13.51 15.10
C ILE A 90 -3.06 -12.15 15.76
N PRO A 91 -4.09 -11.45 16.26
CA PRO A 91 -3.98 -10.05 16.70
C PRO A 91 -3.41 -9.98 18.12
N LEU A 92 -2.09 -10.17 18.22
CA LEU A 92 -1.31 -10.02 19.45
C LEU A 92 -0.36 -8.83 19.33
N GLY A 93 0.21 -8.41 20.45
CA GLY A 93 1.10 -7.28 20.56
C GLY A 93 0.40 -5.98 20.15
N MET A 94 1.02 -5.25 19.22
CA MET A 94 0.51 -3.97 18.76
C MET A 94 -0.82 -4.07 17.98
N GLU A 95 -1.13 -5.27 17.46
CA GLU A 95 -2.35 -5.53 16.69
C GLU A 95 -3.55 -5.90 17.57
N LEU A 96 -3.34 -6.16 18.88
CA LEU A 96 -4.45 -6.50 19.78
C LEU A 96 -5.42 -5.32 19.94
N SER A 97 -4.93 -4.12 20.25
CA SER A 97 -5.82 -2.96 20.47
C SER A 97 -6.65 -2.62 19.22
N PRO A 98 -6.08 -2.47 18.01
CA PRO A 98 -6.87 -2.25 16.79
C PRO A 98 -7.94 -3.32 16.57
N PHE A 99 -7.61 -4.59 16.80
CA PHE A 99 -8.56 -5.67 16.63
C PHE A 99 -9.74 -5.55 17.60
N LEU A 100 -9.48 -5.31 18.89
CA LEU A 100 -10.53 -5.11 19.90
C LEU A 100 -11.39 -3.88 19.62
N GLU A 101 -10.78 -2.79 19.14
CA GLU A 101 -11.50 -1.58 18.70
C GLU A 101 -12.48 -1.92 17.58
N ILE A 102 -12.03 -2.62 16.54
CA ILE A 102 -12.86 -3.03 15.38
C ILE A 102 -14.00 -3.94 15.80
N LEU A 103 -13.77 -4.87 16.72
CA LEU A 103 -14.81 -5.76 17.25
C LEU A 103 -15.95 -4.99 17.92
N ALA A 104 -15.62 -3.90 18.62
CA ALA A 104 -16.58 -3.06 19.33
C ALA A 104 -17.24 -1.99 18.46
N MET A 105 -16.84 -1.84 17.18
CA MET A 105 -17.43 -0.84 16.30
C MET A 105 -18.89 -1.17 15.95
N PRO A 106 -19.78 -0.17 15.88
CA PRO A 106 -21.12 -0.35 15.35
C PRO A 106 -21.06 -0.85 13.91
N LYS A 107 -21.88 -1.85 13.58
CA LYS A 107 -21.93 -2.41 12.21
C LYS A 107 -22.78 -1.57 11.24
N SER A 108 -23.38 -0.49 11.72
CA SER A 108 -24.14 0.49 10.94
C SER A 108 -23.44 1.85 11.02
N LEU A 109 -22.27 1.95 10.39
CA LEU A 109 -21.64 3.24 10.17
C LEU A 109 -22.35 3.96 9.00
N ALA A 110 -22.21 5.28 8.92
CA ALA A 110 -22.80 6.08 7.86
C ALA A 110 -22.40 5.53 6.47
N GLU A 111 -23.35 5.45 5.56
CA GLU A 111 -23.14 4.92 4.20
C GLU A 111 -21.97 5.63 3.53
N THR A 112 -20.93 4.87 3.19
CA THR A 112 -19.90 5.34 2.27
C THR A 112 -20.53 5.48 0.87
N GLN A 113 -20.13 6.47 0.08
CA GLN A 113 -20.61 6.64 -1.31
C GLN A 113 -20.09 5.56 -2.30
N ILE A 114 -19.51 4.47 -1.78
CA ILE A 114 -18.94 3.38 -2.57
C ILE A 114 -20.08 2.54 -3.13
N SER A 115 -20.22 2.53 -4.44
CA SER A 115 -21.29 1.86 -5.18
C SER A 115 -20.84 0.60 -5.92
N MET A 116 -19.55 0.23 -5.83
CA MET A 116 -18.98 -0.93 -6.50
C MET A 116 -18.22 -1.85 -5.51
N PRO A 117 -18.19 -3.17 -5.77
CA PRO A 117 -17.39 -4.10 -4.98
C PRO A 117 -15.89 -3.73 -4.97
N ALA A 118 -15.24 -3.93 -3.83
CA ALA A 118 -13.80 -3.69 -3.67
C ALA A 118 -13.18 -4.74 -2.75
N ASP A 119 -12.19 -5.47 -3.26
CA ASP A 119 -11.40 -6.41 -2.48
C ASP A 119 -10.08 -5.74 -2.05
N LEU A 120 -9.98 -5.41 -0.77
CA LEU A 120 -8.80 -4.84 -0.13
C LEU A 120 -8.00 -5.94 0.58
N LYS A 121 -6.72 -6.11 0.22
CA LYS A 121 -5.78 -6.96 0.97
C LYS A 121 -4.82 -6.05 1.73
N LEU A 122 -4.89 -6.07 3.06
CA LEU A 122 -3.98 -5.35 3.94
C LEU A 122 -2.98 -6.33 4.53
N TYR A 123 -1.73 -6.24 4.10
CA TYR A 123 -0.61 -6.97 4.68
C TYR A 123 -0.08 -6.25 5.91
N VAL A 124 -0.01 -6.98 7.02
CA VAL A 124 0.50 -6.52 8.31
C VAL A 124 1.63 -7.43 8.81
N SER A 125 2.32 -6.98 9.85
CA SER A 125 3.34 -7.78 10.55
C SER A 125 3.29 -7.45 12.03
N GLN A 126 3.53 -8.44 12.89
CA GLN A 126 3.40 -8.28 14.36
C GLN A 126 4.35 -7.23 14.95
N HIS A 127 5.45 -6.92 14.26
CA HIS A 127 6.47 -5.97 14.72
C HIS A 127 6.41 -4.62 13.99
N CYS A 128 5.39 -4.41 13.16
CA CYS A 128 5.19 -3.20 12.38
C CYS A 128 4.48 -2.11 13.21
N PRO A 129 5.13 -0.99 13.54
CA PRO A 129 4.50 0.04 14.38
C PRO A 129 3.41 0.83 13.66
N PHE A 130 3.35 0.78 12.32
CA PHE A 130 2.39 1.52 11.50
C PHE A 130 1.15 0.72 11.12
N CYS A 131 1.21 -0.61 11.21
CA CYS A 131 0.13 -1.53 10.85
C CYS A 131 -1.13 -1.34 11.72
N PRO A 132 -1.02 -1.07 13.04
CA PRO A 132 -2.17 -0.75 13.88
C PRO A 132 -2.98 0.45 13.37
N GLN A 133 -2.31 1.46 12.82
CA GLN A 133 -2.99 2.64 12.28
C GLN A 133 -3.71 2.31 10.96
N ALA A 134 -3.06 1.56 10.07
CA ALA A 134 -3.68 1.14 8.80
C ALA A 134 -4.96 0.33 9.04
N VAL A 135 -4.91 -0.63 9.97
CA VAL A 135 -6.06 -1.42 10.40
C VAL A 135 -7.20 -0.53 10.90
N ARG A 136 -6.90 0.41 11.81
CA ARG A 136 -7.90 1.36 12.35
C ARG A 136 -8.54 2.26 11.29
N GLN A 137 -7.80 2.60 10.24
CA GLN A 137 -8.32 3.47 9.19
C GLN A 137 -9.16 2.69 8.16
N LEU A 138 -8.80 1.44 7.86
CA LEU A 138 -9.41 0.67 6.77
C LEU A 138 -10.59 -0.20 7.21
N ALA A 139 -10.52 -0.81 8.39
CA ALA A 139 -11.59 -1.67 8.88
C ALA A 139 -12.95 -0.97 9.04
N PRO A 140 -13.03 0.31 9.49
CA PRO A 140 -14.31 1.02 9.53
C PRO A 140 -14.97 1.14 8.17
N ILE A 141 -14.20 1.31 7.09
CA ILE A 141 -14.72 1.45 5.72
C ILE A 141 -15.42 0.15 5.30
N ALA A 142 -14.78 -1.00 5.54
CA ALA A 142 -15.39 -2.29 5.29
C ALA A 142 -16.61 -2.53 6.19
N LEU A 143 -16.51 -2.27 7.49
CA LEU A 143 -17.65 -2.45 8.40
C LEU A 143 -18.85 -1.55 8.06
N ALA A 144 -18.62 -0.41 7.42
CA ALA A 144 -19.67 0.52 6.97
C ALA A 144 -20.35 0.09 5.66
N ASN A 145 -19.67 -0.67 4.80
CA ASN A 145 -20.18 -1.01 3.47
C ASN A 145 -19.83 -2.45 3.06
N GLU A 146 -20.86 -3.28 2.92
CA GLU A 146 -20.75 -4.70 2.56
C GLU A 146 -20.10 -4.94 1.19
N LEU A 147 -20.07 -3.95 0.30
CA LEU A 147 -19.37 -4.01 -0.98
C LEU A 147 -17.85 -3.98 -0.83
N VAL A 148 -17.34 -3.42 0.28
CA VAL A 148 -15.90 -3.34 0.55
C VAL A 148 -15.49 -4.52 1.41
N ARG A 149 -14.79 -5.47 0.83
CA ARG A 149 -14.19 -6.59 1.55
C ARG A 149 -12.78 -6.23 1.97
N LEU A 150 -12.48 -6.35 3.27
CA LEU A 150 -11.13 -6.16 3.80
C LEU A 150 -10.57 -7.50 4.27
N ILE A 151 -9.38 -7.84 3.79
CA ILE A 151 -8.64 -9.04 4.16
C ILE A 151 -7.34 -8.59 4.83
N VAL A 152 -7.26 -8.72 6.15
CA VAL A 152 -6.03 -8.45 6.92
C VAL A 152 -5.19 -9.72 6.97
N ILE A 153 -3.93 -9.64 6.54
CA ILE A 153 -3.04 -10.79 6.34
C ILE A 153 -1.75 -10.55 7.11
N ASP A 154 -1.40 -11.41 8.06
CA ASP A 154 -0.07 -11.42 8.67
C ASP A 154 0.91 -12.07 7.68
N GLY A 155 1.79 -11.27 7.10
CA GLY A 155 2.76 -11.74 6.10
C GLY A 155 3.78 -12.75 6.65
N GLY A 156 4.03 -12.73 7.97
CA GLY A 156 4.87 -13.74 8.62
C GLY A 156 4.16 -15.08 8.80
N LEU A 157 2.82 -15.06 8.92
CA LEU A 157 1.99 -16.25 9.05
C LEU A 157 1.60 -16.85 7.70
N PHE A 158 1.48 -16.00 6.66
CA PHE A 158 1.13 -16.37 5.29
C PHE A 158 2.19 -15.88 4.28
N PRO A 159 3.45 -16.37 4.36
CA PRO A 159 4.53 -15.93 3.47
C PRO A 159 4.24 -16.20 1.99
N GLU A 160 3.46 -17.24 1.68
CA GLU A 160 3.05 -17.56 0.32
C GLU A 160 2.17 -16.45 -0.30
N MET A 161 1.47 -15.67 0.52
CA MET A 161 0.65 -14.55 0.07
C MET A 161 1.51 -13.33 -0.23
N THR A 162 2.49 -13.04 0.64
CA THR A 162 3.43 -11.94 0.40
C THR A 162 4.29 -12.18 -0.85
N GLU A 163 4.69 -13.43 -1.10
CA GLU A 163 5.42 -13.79 -2.31
C GLU A 163 4.55 -13.63 -3.57
N LYS A 164 3.33 -14.18 -3.54
CA LYS A 164 2.40 -14.08 -4.67
C LYS A 164 2.10 -12.63 -5.05
N ASP A 165 1.88 -11.77 -4.06
CA ASP A 165 1.48 -10.39 -4.28
C ASP A 165 2.69 -9.42 -4.32
N ASP A 166 3.94 -9.91 -4.35
CA ASP A 166 5.17 -9.10 -4.32
C ASP A 166 5.15 -8.01 -3.22
N VAL A 167 4.92 -8.43 -1.99
CA VAL A 167 4.85 -7.56 -0.81
C VAL A 167 6.16 -7.67 -0.03
N GLN A 168 6.91 -6.57 0.00
CA GLN A 168 8.24 -6.51 0.62
C GLN A 168 8.22 -5.80 1.98
N SER A 169 7.16 -5.06 2.29
CA SER A 169 7.04 -4.27 3.51
C SER A 169 5.61 -4.25 4.05
N ALA A 170 5.46 -3.88 5.33
CA ALA A 170 4.16 -3.71 5.98
C ALA A 170 4.08 -2.33 6.67
N PRO A 171 2.91 -1.67 6.68
CA PRO A 171 1.67 -2.11 6.06
C PRO A 171 1.72 -1.94 4.53
N THR A 172 1.15 -2.88 3.80
CA THR A 172 0.88 -2.74 2.37
C THR A 172 -0.58 -3.02 2.10
N LEU A 173 -1.31 -2.05 1.56
CA LEU A 173 -2.67 -2.20 1.08
C LEU A 173 -2.65 -2.44 -0.43
N LEU A 174 -3.32 -3.49 -0.86
CA LEU A 174 -3.65 -3.73 -2.26
C LEU A 174 -5.15 -3.60 -2.44
N LEU A 175 -5.54 -2.89 -3.49
CA LEU A 175 -6.91 -2.95 -4.00
C LEU A 175 -6.86 -3.77 -5.28
N GLU A 176 -7.45 -4.97 -5.20
CA GLU A 176 -7.34 -6.01 -6.21
C GLU A 176 -5.84 -6.32 -6.47
N ASP A 177 -5.38 -6.21 -7.72
CA ASP A 177 -3.97 -6.40 -8.08
C ASP A 177 -3.37 -5.16 -8.80
N MET A 178 -4.18 -4.11 -8.98
CA MET A 178 -3.81 -2.91 -9.74
C MET A 178 -3.17 -1.84 -8.84
N PHE A 179 -3.84 -1.51 -7.72
CA PHE A 179 -3.44 -0.39 -6.87
C PHE A 179 -2.71 -0.85 -5.62
N ARG A 180 -1.75 -0.04 -5.17
CA ARG A 180 -0.91 -0.32 -4.00
C ARG A 180 -0.63 0.94 -3.21
N TRP A 181 -0.75 0.83 -1.90
CA TRP A 181 -0.24 1.82 -0.95
C TRP A 181 0.62 1.13 0.09
N SER A 182 1.84 1.63 0.29
CA SER A 182 2.80 1.06 1.23
C SER A 182 3.20 2.10 2.26
N GLY A 183 3.19 1.72 3.54
CA GLY A 183 3.46 2.62 4.66
C GLY A 183 2.29 3.56 4.96
N SER A 184 2.10 4.59 4.12
CA SER A 184 1.05 5.59 4.31
C SER A 184 -0.28 5.15 3.68
N MET A 185 -1.39 5.41 4.40
CA MET A 185 -2.75 5.11 3.94
C MET A 185 -3.53 6.42 3.71
N PRO A 186 -3.45 7.04 2.52
CA PRO A 186 -4.18 8.27 2.20
C PRO A 186 -5.67 7.95 2.00
N ILE A 187 -6.46 7.93 3.08
CA ILE A 187 -7.85 7.43 3.06
C ILE A 187 -8.75 8.13 2.03
N ALA A 188 -8.61 9.44 1.83
CA ALA A 188 -9.38 10.15 0.81
C ALA A 188 -9.08 9.65 -0.62
N GLU A 189 -7.81 9.40 -0.92
CA GLU A 189 -7.38 8.84 -2.21
C GLU A 189 -7.83 7.39 -2.35
N ILE A 190 -7.69 6.58 -1.29
CA ILE A 190 -8.14 5.18 -1.29
C ILE A 190 -9.65 5.11 -1.55
N LEU A 191 -10.46 5.93 -0.88
CA LEU A 191 -11.92 5.98 -1.12
C LEU A 191 -12.27 6.42 -2.54
N THR A 192 -11.54 7.39 -3.09
CA THR A 192 -11.71 7.83 -4.48
C THR A 192 -11.40 6.69 -5.45
N THR A 193 -10.26 6.04 -5.27
CA THR A 193 -9.80 4.90 -6.08
C THR A 193 -10.74 3.69 -5.96
N ILE A 194 -11.32 3.48 -4.77
CA ILE A 194 -12.35 2.47 -4.56
C ILE A 194 -13.60 2.76 -5.39
N SER A 195 -13.89 4.03 -5.68
CA SER A 195 -15.12 4.45 -6.34
C SER A 195 -15.01 4.52 -7.87
N ASP A 196 -13.83 4.84 -8.41
CA ASP A 196 -13.65 5.06 -9.84
C ASP A 196 -12.60 4.18 -10.53
N ARG A 197 -11.71 3.53 -9.77
CA ARG A 197 -10.55 2.76 -10.29
C ARG A 197 -9.72 3.55 -11.31
N ASP A 198 -9.60 4.87 -11.11
CA ASP A 198 -8.86 5.75 -12.03
C ASP A 198 -7.42 5.95 -11.52
N PRO A 199 -6.41 5.31 -12.16
CA PRO A 199 -5.02 5.45 -11.73
C PRO A 199 -4.44 6.85 -11.97
N ALA A 200 -5.05 7.67 -12.82
CA ALA A 200 -4.58 9.03 -13.05
C ALA A 200 -4.84 9.96 -11.86
N LYS A 201 -5.69 9.54 -10.92
CA LYS A 201 -6.00 10.29 -9.68
C LYS A 201 -5.10 9.92 -8.50
N LEU A 202 -4.16 9.00 -8.68
CA LEU A 202 -3.16 8.70 -7.65
C LEU A 202 -2.29 9.95 -7.39
N GLY A 203 -2.14 10.30 -6.12
CA GLY A 203 -1.33 11.44 -5.71
C GLY A 203 0.17 11.16 -5.79
N ALA A 204 0.96 12.24 -5.77
CA ALA A 204 2.42 12.16 -5.88
C ALA A 204 3.05 11.26 -4.82
N ALA A 205 2.54 11.27 -3.58
CA ALA A 205 3.06 10.40 -2.52
C ALA A 205 2.87 8.90 -2.83
N SER A 206 1.74 8.51 -3.42
CA SER A 206 1.48 7.12 -3.81
C SER A 206 2.38 6.70 -4.96
N LEU A 207 2.58 7.58 -5.94
CA LEU A 207 3.53 7.33 -7.04
C LEU A 207 4.99 7.29 -6.53
N GLU A 208 5.38 8.15 -5.58
CA GLU A 208 6.70 8.16 -4.94
C GLU A 208 6.98 6.81 -4.25
N ASN A 209 5.99 6.27 -3.54
CA ASN A 209 6.09 4.95 -2.92
C ASN A 209 6.32 3.84 -3.96
N MET A 210 5.60 3.88 -5.10
CA MET A 210 5.83 2.92 -6.18
C MET A 210 7.28 2.98 -6.69
N LEU A 211 7.81 4.19 -6.93
CA LEU A 211 9.18 4.37 -7.39
C LEU A 211 10.20 3.89 -6.35
N SER A 212 9.95 4.16 -5.07
CA SER A 212 10.81 3.72 -3.96
C SER A 212 10.85 2.19 -3.81
N GLU A 213 9.81 1.49 -4.27
CA GLU A 213 9.76 0.03 -4.34
C GLU A 213 10.30 -0.54 -5.67
N GLY A 214 10.91 0.29 -6.52
CA GLY A 214 11.45 -0.15 -7.81
C GLY A 214 10.38 -0.43 -8.87
N LYS A 215 9.16 0.10 -8.71
CA LYS A 215 8.01 -0.16 -9.60
C LYS A 215 7.84 0.87 -10.71
N ALA A 216 8.95 1.45 -11.18
CA ALA A 216 8.96 2.40 -12.29
C ALA A 216 8.29 1.82 -13.55
N PHE A 217 8.62 0.57 -13.91
CA PHE A 217 8.01 -0.13 -15.05
C PHE A 217 6.50 -0.34 -14.89
N LYS A 218 6.02 -0.65 -13.68
CA LYS A 218 4.57 -0.79 -13.44
C LYS A 218 3.88 0.58 -13.61
N LEU A 219 4.49 1.64 -13.10
CA LEU A 219 3.95 3.00 -13.21
C LEU A 219 3.88 3.48 -14.68
N SER A 220 4.94 3.26 -15.46
CA SER A 220 4.90 3.57 -16.91
C SER A 220 3.87 2.74 -17.64
N GLN A 221 3.75 1.45 -17.34
CA GLN A 221 2.73 0.59 -17.95
C GLN A 221 1.30 1.08 -17.62
N MET A 222 1.04 1.53 -16.39
CA MET A 222 -0.25 2.13 -16.02
C MET A 222 -0.58 3.35 -16.87
N MET A 223 0.40 4.24 -17.11
CA MET A 223 0.21 5.42 -17.96
C MET A 223 0.02 5.05 -19.44
N LEU A 224 0.76 4.05 -19.93
CA LEU A 224 0.66 3.54 -21.31
C LEU A 224 -0.69 2.87 -21.59
N ASP A 225 -1.16 2.04 -20.66
CA ASP A 225 -2.46 1.36 -20.77
C ASP A 225 -3.61 2.36 -20.71
N HIS A 226 -3.49 3.37 -19.84
CA HIS A 226 -4.48 4.45 -19.70
C HIS A 226 -4.35 5.54 -20.79
N LYS A 227 -3.30 5.49 -21.62
CA LYS A 227 -2.99 6.51 -22.64
C LYS A 227 -2.98 7.93 -22.08
N LEU A 228 -2.45 8.07 -20.87
CA LEU A 228 -2.39 9.34 -20.15
C LEU A 228 -1.17 9.36 -19.23
N VAL A 229 -0.31 10.38 -19.38
CA VAL A 229 0.71 10.68 -18.36
C VAL A 229 -0.01 11.28 -17.15
N PHE A 230 0.11 10.62 -16.00
CA PHE A 230 -0.66 11.02 -14.82
C PHE A 230 -0.24 12.40 -14.31
N PRO A 231 -1.18 13.28 -13.92
CA PRO A 231 -0.85 14.64 -13.47
C PRO A 231 0.19 14.69 -12.34
N ALA A 232 0.09 13.79 -11.37
CA ALA A 232 1.04 13.72 -10.25
C ALA A 232 2.45 13.27 -10.67
N PHE A 233 2.61 12.63 -11.83
CA PHE A 233 3.91 12.17 -12.32
C PHE A 233 4.84 13.34 -12.65
N PHE A 234 4.31 14.50 -13.03
CA PHE A 234 5.12 15.70 -13.27
C PHE A 234 5.81 16.19 -11.99
N ASP A 235 5.19 16.00 -10.82
CA ASP A 235 5.81 16.35 -9.53
C ASP A 235 6.96 15.38 -9.19
N LEU A 236 6.89 14.13 -9.65
CA LEU A 236 7.94 13.13 -9.49
C LEU A 236 9.17 13.44 -10.35
N LEU A 237 8.96 13.85 -11.61
CA LEU A 237 10.03 14.27 -12.51
C LEU A 237 10.75 15.54 -12.02
N THR A 238 10.07 16.38 -11.23
CA THR A 238 10.67 17.58 -10.62
C THR A 238 10.86 17.46 -9.11
N HIS A 239 10.95 16.24 -8.58
CA HIS A 239 10.97 16.01 -7.14
C HIS A 239 12.28 16.46 -6.49
N ALA A 240 12.25 16.94 -5.24
CA ALA A 240 13.46 17.42 -4.55
C ALA A 240 14.51 16.30 -4.31
N LYS A 241 14.05 15.06 -4.08
CA LYS A 241 14.94 13.89 -3.88
C LYS A 241 15.37 13.31 -5.23
N TRP A 242 16.67 13.29 -5.48
CA TRP A 242 17.28 12.70 -6.69
C TRP A 242 16.82 11.27 -6.99
N GLN A 243 16.75 10.41 -5.97
CA GLN A 243 16.38 8.99 -6.18
C GLN A 243 14.96 8.84 -6.76
N ILE A 244 14.04 9.74 -6.39
CA ILE A 244 12.68 9.74 -6.92
C ILE A 244 12.67 10.21 -8.37
N ARG A 245 13.42 11.28 -8.69
CA ARG A 245 13.55 11.74 -10.08
C ARG A 245 14.16 10.69 -10.98
N LEU A 246 15.18 9.98 -10.53
CA LEU A 246 15.80 8.88 -11.28
C LEU A 246 14.78 7.78 -11.61
N GLY A 247 13.96 7.36 -10.63
CA GLY A 247 12.88 6.40 -10.88
C GLY A 247 11.81 6.92 -11.83
N ALA A 248 11.49 8.22 -11.76
CA ALA A 248 10.53 8.87 -12.64
C ALA A 248 11.06 8.98 -14.08
N MET A 249 12.33 9.35 -14.26
CA MET A 249 12.98 9.38 -15.57
C MET A 249 13.03 8.00 -16.21
N ALA A 250 13.35 6.95 -15.44
CA ALA A 250 13.29 5.57 -15.94
C ALA A 250 11.87 5.17 -16.41
N ALA A 251 10.82 5.60 -15.71
CA ALA A 251 9.44 5.40 -16.17
C ALA A 251 9.10 6.25 -17.41
N ALA A 252 9.66 7.46 -17.52
CA ALA A 252 9.47 8.34 -18.67
C ALA A 252 10.14 7.78 -19.93
N GLU A 253 11.37 7.26 -19.82
CA GLU A 253 12.09 6.56 -20.89
C GLU A 253 11.27 5.39 -21.45
N GLU A 254 10.69 4.58 -20.58
CA GLU A 254 9.81 3.48 -21.00
C GLU A 254 8.58 3.96 -21.77
N ILE A 255 8.01 5.12 -21.40
CA ILE A 255 6.91 5.74 -22.15
C ILE A 255 7.40 6.26 -23.51
N ILE A 256 8.55 6.91 -23.55
CA ILE A 256 9.17 7.46 -24.77
C ILE A 256 9.44 6.35 -25.79
N ASP A 257 9.97 5.22 -25.33
CA ASP A 257 10.29 4.07 -26.16
C ASP A 257 9.03 3.41 -26.74
N LYS A 258 7.95 3.36 -25.96
CA LYS A 258 6.71 2.65 -26.34
C LYS A 258 5.68 3.52 -27.05
N ASP A 259 5.58 4.80 -26.73
CA ASP A 259 4.54 5.70 -27.22
C ASP A 259 5.02 7.17 -27.22
N LYS A 260 5.73 7.55 -28.30
CA LYS A 260 6.24 8.92 -28.48
C LYS A 260 5.16 9.99 -28.42
N SER A 261 3.96 9.70 -28.94
CA SER A 261 2.85 10.66 -28.92
C SER A 261 2.37 10.91 -27.50
N LEU A 262 2.32 9.89 -26.66
CA LEU A 262 2.01 10.04 -25.24
C LEU A 262 3.12 10.82 -24.52
N ALA A 263 4.38 10.53 -24.85
CA ALA A 263 5.53 11.17 -24.20
C ALA A 263 5.58 12.70 -24.43
N GLU A 264 5.14 13.19 -25.59
CA GLU A 264 5.05 14.64 -25.86
C GLU A 264 4.16 15.39 -24.86
N ALA A 265 3.20 14.70 -24.21
CA ALA A 265 2.37 15.30 -23.17
C ALA A 265 3.18 15.75 -21.93
N MET A 266 4.43 15.29 -21.77
CA MET A 266 5.32 15.72 -20.69
C MET A 266 5.93 17.12 -20.93
N ILE A 267 6.00 17.59 -22.19
CA ILE A 267 6.78 18.77 -22.54
C ILE A 267 6.22 20.04 -21.88
N ALA A 268 4.94 20.33 -22.10
CA ALA A 268 4.35 21.57 -21.60
C ALA A 268 4.34 21.66 -20.05
N PRO A 269 3.87 20.64 -19.30
CA PRO A 269 3.87 20.70 -17.82
C PRO A 269 5.27 20.81 -17.20
N LEU A 270 6.27 20.14 -17.78
CA LEU A 270 7.66 20.26 -17.31
C LEU A 270 8.24 21.64 -17.65
N TRP A 271 7.93 22.19 -18.83
CA TRP A 271 8.37 23.52 -19.22
C TRP A 271 7.81 24.61 -18.31
N GLU A 272 6.55 24.50 -17.87
CA GLU A 272 5.96 25.43 -16.90
C GLU A 272 6.70 25.45 -15.55
N LYS A 273 7.31 24.32 -15.16
CA LYS A 273 8.09 24.19 -13.93
C LYS A 273 9.56 24.59 -14.11
N PHE A 274 10.07 24.58 -15.34
CA PHE A 274 11.50 24.71 -15.67
C PHE A 274 12.16 25.96 -15.07
N GLU A 275 11.57 27.14 -15.23
CA GLU A 275 12.17 28.41 -14.78
C GLU A 275 12.36 28.48 -13.26
N LYS A 276 11.45 27.86 -12.51
CA LYS A 276 11.46 27.86 -11.04
C LYS A 276 12.29 26.72 -10.44
N ALA A 277 12.73 25.78 -11.29
CA ALA A 277 13.51 24.64 -10.86
C ALA A 277 14.96 25.03 -10.58
N ASP A 278 15.61 24.28 -9.71
CA ASP A 278 17.07 24.36 -9.56
C ASP A 278 17.79 23.77 -10.79
N ASP A 279 19.08 24.06 -10.90
CA ASP A 279 19.88 23.68 -12.07
C ASP A 279 19.96 22.16 -12.28
N GLN A 280 19.89 21.36 -11.21
CA GLN A 280 19.90 19.92 -11.33
C GLN A 280 18.58 19.41 -11.94
N ILE A 281 17.44 19.90 -11.46
CA ILE A 281 16.12 19.56 -12.01
C ILE A 281 15.98 20.08 -13.44
N LYS A 282 16.54 21.27 -13.77
CA LYS A 282 16.59 21.76 -15.16
C LYS A 282 17.34 20.80 -16.07
N GLY A 283 18.49 20.30 -15.62
CA GLY A 283 19.24 19.26 -16.35
C GLY A 283 18.40 18.00 -16.60
N ASP A 284 17.68 17.53 -15.59
CA ASP A 284 16.81 16.35 -15.70
C ASP A 284 15.64 16.56 -16.68
N ILE A 285 15.02 17.74 -16.67
CA ILE A 285 13.97 18.09 -17.64
C ILE A 285 14.54 18.11 -19.07
N LEU A 286 15.72 18.71 -19.26
CA LEU A 286 16.38 18.75 -20.57
C LEU A 286 16.75 17.36 -21.07
N TYR A 287 17.21 16.49 -20.17
CA TYR A 287 17.42 15.08 -20.49
C TYR A 287 16.15 14.43 -21.02
N VAL A 288 15.02 14.56 -20.31
CA VAL A 288 13.72 14.03 -20.78
C VAL A 288 13.33 14.62 -22.13
N PHE A 289 13.54 15.91 -22.36
CA PHE A 289 13.24 16.55 -23.65
C PHE A 289 14.11 16.01 -24.79
N GLY A 290 15.40 15.80 -24.55
CA GLY A 290 16.30 15.16 -25.51
C GLY A 290 15.84 13.74 -25.87
N GLN A 291 15.47 12.95 -24.86
CA GLN A 291 14.93 11.60 -25.08
C GLN A 291 13.62 11.62 -25.89
N ILE A 292 12.72 12.58 -25.66
CA ILE A 292 11.49 12.73 -26.46
C ILE A 292 11.82 13.08 -27.92
N GLY A 293 12.76 14.02 -28.14
CA GLY A 293 13.29 14.35 -29.46
C GLY A 293 12.28 14.98 -30.45
N SER A 294 11.14 15.45 -29.97
CA SER A 294 10.13 16.10 -30.81
C SER A 294 10.54 17.51 -31.21
N ALA A 295 9.88 18.07 -32.24
CA ALA A 295 10.16 19.43 -32.69
C ALA A 295 9.93 20.48 -31.59
N ASP A 296 8.90 20.29 -30.75
CA ASP A 296 8.62 21.17 -29.61
C ASP A 296 9.68 21.01 -28.51
N ALA A 297 10.03 19.78 -28.14
CA ALA A 297 11.09 19.52 -27.16
C ALA A 297 12.42 20.17 -27.59
N HIS A 298 12.86 19.97 -28.83
CA HIS A 298 14.06 20.62 -29.37
C HIS A 298 13.95 22.14 -29.40
N ALA A 299 12.76 22.71 -29.62
CA ALA A 299 12.59 24.16 -29.56
C ALA A 299 12.82 24.70 -28.15
N LYS A 300 12.38 23.97 -27.10
CA LYS A 300 12.67 24.32 -25.70
C LYS A 300 14.15 24.19 -25.37
N VAL A 301 14.80 23.10 -25.78
CA VAL A 301 16.25 22.91 -25.57
C VAL A 301 17.06 24.03 -26.24
N LYS A 302 16.73 24.40 -27.48
CA LYS A 302 17.34 25.55 -28.17
C LYS A 302 17.11 26.89 -27.48
N HIS A 303 15.95 27.09 -26.86
CA HIS A 303 15.69 28.29 -26.06
C HIS A 303 16.71 28.41 -24.94
N VAL A 304 17.00 27.30 -24.24
CA VAL A 304 17.98 27.26 -23.15
C VAL A 304 19.40 27.53 -23.64
N LEU A 305 19.81 26.92 -24.76
CA LEU A 305 21.14 27.14 -25.34
C LEU A 305 21.43 28.61 -25.70
N ASN A 306 20.40 29.35 -26.09
CA ASN A 306 20.51 30.76 -26.48
C ASN A 306 20.19 31.73 -25.33
N GLY A 307 19.81 31.22 -24.15
CA GLY A 307 19.38 32.00 -23.00
C GLY A 307 20.49 32.25 -21.97
N GLU A 308 20.14 33.03 -20.95
CA GLU A 308 21.00 33.30 -19.80
C GLU A 308 20.79 32.23 -18.70
N TYR A 309 21.35 31.05 -18.92
CA TYR A 309 21.37 29.97 -17.94
C TYR A 309 22.78 29.68 -17.46
N SER A 310 22.91 28.98 -16.33
CA SER A 310 24.22 28.56 -15.82
C SER A 310 24.92 27.61 -16.80
N GLU A 311 26.24 27.51 -16.69
CA GLU A 311 27.06 26.63 -17.52
C GLU A 311 26.56 25.18 -17.44
N GLN A 312 26.26 24.69 -16.24
CA GLN A 312 25.71 23.35 -16.01
C GLN A 312 24.41 23.08 -16.79
N VAL A 313 23.47 24.03 -16.79
CA VAL A 313 22.19 23.89 -17.49
C VAL A 313 22.38 23.94 -19.00
N ARG A 314 23.35 24.73 -19.48
CA ARG A 314 23.70 24.78 -20.89
C ARG A 314 24.37 23.51 -21.38
N GLU A 315 25.30 22.93 -20.62
CA GLU A 315 25.91 21.63 -20.93
C GLU A 315 24.84 20.54 -21.05
N ALA A 316 23.90 20.47 -20.09
CA ALA A 316 22.78 19.52 -20.18
C ALA A 316 21.89 19.75 -21.42
N ALA A 317 21.71 21.00 -21.85
CA ALA A 317 20.99 21.31 -23.08
C ALA A 317 21.77 20.92 -24.34
N GLU A 318 23.11 20.99 -24.33
CA GLU A 318 23.95 20.52 -25.44
C GLU A 318 23.87 18.99 -25.56
N ASP A 319 23.97 18.28 -24.44
CA ASP A 319 23.83 16.82 -24.38
C ASP A 319 22.45 16.36 -24.87
N ALA A 320 21.38 17.09 -24.54
CA ALA A 320 20.02 16.79 -24.97
C ALA A 320 19.77 16.97 -26.49
N MET A 321 20.71 17.57 -27.23
CA MET A 321 20.62 17.75 -28.69
C MET A 321 21.35 16.67 -29.49
N ILE A 322 22.04 15.74 -28.82
CA ILE A 322 22.81 14.63 -29.42
C ILE A 322 21.87 13.45 -29.75
#